data_AF-A0A5K1EMV0-F1
#
_entry.id   AF-A0A5K1EMV0-F1
#
_cell.length_a   1.000
_cell.length_b   1.000
_cell.length_c   1.000
_cell.angle_alpha   90.00
_cell.angle_beta   90.00
_cell.angle_gamma   90.00
#
_symmetry.space_group_name_H-M   'P 1'
#
loop_
_entity.id
_entity.type
_entity.pdbx_description
1 polymer ?
#
loop_
_entity_poly.entity_id
_entity_poly.type
_entity_poly.pdbx_seq_one_letter_code
_entity_poly.pdbx_strand_id
1 'polypeptide(L)' 'MQILALIESQDMEGFLTGLTPAPPSHIVVPTDSQQLISNPKFESWHQSDRLIKGWITATLFEN' A
#
# COMPACT_ATOMS: atom_id res chain seq x y z
N MET A 1 -18.05 1.90 -14.02
CA MET A 1 -16.73 1.37 -13.65
C MET A 1 -16.91 0.34 -12.54
N GLN A 2 -16.37 -0.88 -12.69
CA GLN A 2 -16.30 -1.84 -11.58
C GLN A 2 -14.88 -1.76 -10.98
N ILE A 3 -14.73 -0.98 -9.92
CA ILE A 3 -13.45 -0.78 -9.23
C ILE A 3 -12.82 -2.09 -8.77
N LEU A 4 -13.64 -3.07 -8.40
CA LEU A 4 -13.16 -4.37 -7.95
C LEU A 4 -12.37 -5.10 -9.05
N ALA A 5 -12.86 -5.10 -10.29
CA ALA A 5 -12.18 -5.71 -11.43
C ALA A 5 -10.83 -5.03 -11.74
N LEU A 6 -10.73 -3.71 -11.52
CA LEU A 6 -9.46 -2.98 -11.68
C LEU A 6 -8.44 -3.40 -10.63
N ILE A 7 -8.85 -3.52 -9.37
CA ILE A 7 -7.99 -3.94 -8.26
C ILE A 7 -7.51 -5.39 -8.45
N GLU A 8 -8.40 -6.29 -8.85
CA GLU A 8 -8.08 -7.70 -9.18
C GLU A 8 -7.08 -7.79 -10.34
N SER A 9 -7.29 -7.00 -11.42
CA SER A 9 -6.39 -7.01 -12.59
C SER A 9 -4.95 -6.56 -12.29
N GLN A 10 -4.75 -5.86 -11.16
CA GLN A 10 -3.46 -5.36 -10.71
C GLN A 10 -2.87 -6.19 -9.56
N ASP A 11 -3.49 -7.31 -9.19
CA ASP A 11 -3.04 -8.16 -8.08
C ASP A 11 -3.00 -7.40 -6.73
N MET A 12 -3.96 -6.49 -6.54
CA MET A 12 -4.01 -5.57 -5.39
C MET A 12 -5.11 -5.93 -4.38
N GLU A 13 -5.81 -7.05 -4.55
CA GLU A 13 -6.91 -7.46 -3.65
C GLU A 13 -6.46 -7.57 -2.19
N GLY A 14 -5.19 -7.95 -1.96
CA GLY A 14 -4.62 -8.17 -0.64
C GLY A 14 -4.62 -6.91 0.24
N PHE A 15 -4.65 -5.72 -0.36
CA PHE A 15 -4.81 -4.46 0.36
C PHE A 15 -6.24 -4.27 0.91
N LEU A 16 -7.25 -4.86 0.27
CA LEU A 16 -8.64 -4.81 0.75
C LEU A 16 -8.90 -5.87 1.82
N THR A 17 -8.33 -7.06 1.65
CA THR A 17 -8.54 -8.21 2.55
C THR A 17 -7.59 -8.22 3.74
N GLY A 18 -6.57 -7.35 3.74
CA GLY A 18 -5.53 -7.31 4.77
C GLY A 18 -4.44 -8.37 4.59
N LEU A 19 -4.48 -9.15 3.50
CA LEU A 19 -3.43 -10.11 3.14
C LEU A 19 -2.10 -9.45 2.73
N THR A 20 -2.13 -8.14 2.42
CA THR A 20 -0.94 -7.32 2.17
C THR A 20 -0.71 -6.35 3.33
N PRO A 21 -0.14 -6.80 4.47
CA PRO A 21 0.05 -5.95 5.64
C PRO A 21 1.14 -4.90 5.40
N ALA A 22 1.01 -3.75 6.07
CA ALA A 22 2.00 -2.70 6.03
C ALA A 22 3.34 -3.18 6.59
N PRO A 23 4.45 -3.03 5.84
CA PRO A 23 5.79 -3.23 6.40
C PRO A 23 6.09 -2.23 7.52
N PRO A 24 7.12 -2.46 8.37
CA PRO A 24 7.59 -1.44 9.30
C PRO A 24 7.99 -0.17 8.56
N SER A 25 7.61 1.01 9.07
CA SER A 25 7.96 2.29 8.44
C SER A 25 9.46 2.59 8.45
N HIS A 26 10.18 2.02 9.41
CA HIS A 26 11.63 2.15 9.55
C HIS A 26 12.27 0.78 9.73
N ILE A 27 13.50 0.65 9.24
CA ILE A 27 14.35 -0.53 9.42
C ILE A 27 15.68 -0.11 10.01
N VAL A 28 16.31 -1.04 10.72
CA VAL A 28 17.65 -0.85 11.27
C VAL A 28 18.68 -1.07 10.16
N VAL A 29 19.72 -0.24 10.09
CA VAL A 29 20.82 -0.42 9.14
C VAL A 29 21.60 -1.68 9.51
N PRO A 30 21.84 -2.62 8.58
CA PRO A 30 22.59 -3.85 8.90
C PRO A 30 23.99 -3.59 9.45
N THR A 31 24.60 -2.48 9.04
CA THR A 31 25.95 -2.05 9.45
C THR A 31 25.96 -1.25 10.75
N ASP A 32 24.82 -0.70 11.17
CA ASP A 32 24.69 0.07 12.41
C ASP A 32 23.33 -0.20 13.06
N SER A 33 23.35 -1.04 14.09
CA SER A 33 22.15 -1.47 14.81
C SER A 33 21.43 -0.36 15.58
N GLN A 34 22.05 0.83 15.74
CA GLN A 34 21.43 1.97 16.41
C GLN A 34 20.79 2.95 15.42
N GLN A 35 21.10 2.83 14.12
CA GLN A 35 20.58 3.70 13.09
C GLN A 35 19.28 3.15 12.49
N LEU A 36 18.21 3.93 12.60
CA LEU A 36 16.94 3.70 11.92
C LEU A 36 16.88 4.51 10.63
N ILE A 37 16.50 3.86 9.53
CA ILE A 37 16.26 4.50 8.24
C ILE A 37 14.83 4.20 7.77
N SER A 38 14.27 5.06 6.93
CA SER A 38 12.98 4.82 6.27
C SER A 38 13.02 3.51 5.49
N ASN A 39 11.95 2.72 5.56
CA ASN A 39 11.85 1.46 4.84
C ASN A 39 11.31 1.68 3.42
N PRO A 40 12.11 1.44 2.36
CA PRO A 40 11.63 1.59 0.98
C PRO A 40 10.42 0.71 0.67
N LYS A 41 10.30 -0.47 1.33
CA LYS A 41 9.14 -1.35 1.16
C LYS A 41 7.86 -0.74 1.73
N PHE A 42 7.97 -0.01 2.84
CA PHE A 42 6.83 0.72 3.40
C PHE A 42 6.40 1.84 2.45
N GLU A 43 7.35 2.59 1.87
CA GLU A 43 7.02 3.65 0.91
C GLU A 43 6.29 3.11 -0.33
N SER A 44 6.78 2.01 -0.92
CA SER A 44 6.08 1.36 -2.04
C SER A 44 4.69 0.87 -1.63
N TRP A 45 4.56 0.21 -0.46
CA TRP A 45 3.27 -0.23 0.05
C TRP A 45 2.31 0.95 0.26
N HIS A 46 2.79 2.05 0.84
CA HIS A 46 2.01 3.24 1.13
C HIS A 46 1.52 3.94 -0.15
N GLN A 47 2.33 3.95 -1.21
CA GLN A 47 1.92 4.46 -2.52
C GLN A 47 0.76 3.63 -3.10
N SER A 48 0.86 2.31 -3.05
CA SER A 48 -0.19 1.38 -3.48
C SER A 48 -1.47 1.52 -2.65
N ASP A 49 -1.36 1.62 -1.33
CA ASP A 49 -2.50 1.86 -0.43
C ASP A 49 -3.22 3.17 -0.74
N ARG A 50 -2.47 4.26 -0.97
CA ARG A 50 -3.05 5.56 -1.37
C ARG A 50 -3.75 5.49 -2.73
N LEU A 51 -3.20 4.75 -3.68
CA LEU A 51 -3.79 4.57 -5.02
C LEU A 51 -5.17 3.89 -4.92
N ILE A 52 -5.25 2.78 -4.19
CA ILE A 52 -6.50 2.04 -3.97
C ILE A 52 -7.53 2.93 -3.27
N LYS A 53 -7.13 3.63 -2.20
CA LYS A 53 -8.01 4.60 -1.50
C LYS A 53 -8.52 5.68 -2.44
N GLY A 54 -7.66 6.18 -3.33
CA GLY A 54 -8.02 7.15 -4.37
C GLY A 54 -9.11 6.62 -5.29
N TRP A 55 -8.95 5.38 -5.78
CA TRP A 55 -9.96 4.78 -6.65
C TRP A 55 -11.29 4.48 -5.96
N ILE A 56 -11.26 3.99 -4.71
CA ILE A 56 -12.47 3.78 -3.90
C ILE A 56 -13.20 5.11 -3.71
N THR A 57 -12.46 6.15 -3.32
CA THR A 57 -12.99 7.51 -3.13
C THR A 57 -13.62 8.02 -4.42
N ALA A 58 -12.91 7.94 -5.56
CA ALA A 58 -13.44 8.37 -6.84
C ALA A 58 -14.77 7.67 -7.18
N THR A 59 -14.85 6.35 -6.97
CA THR A 59 -16.08 5.57 -7.22
C THR A 59 -17.23 5.98 -6.30
N LEU A 60 -16.95 6.37 -5.05
CA LEU A 60 -17.98 6.80 -4.08
C LEU A 60 -18.49 8.22 -4.33
N PHE A 61 -17.65 9.12 -4.84
CA PHE A 61 -17.97 10.54 -5.02
C PHE A 61 -18.27 10.95 -6.47
N GLU A 62 -18.01 10.11 -7.47
CA GLU A 62 -18.40 10.34 -8.88
C GLU A 62 -19.84 9.91 -9.23
N ASN A 63 -20.73 9.74 -8.23
CA ASN A 63 -22.16 9.48 -8.45
C ASN A 63 -23.00 10.77 -8.43
#